data_AF-A0A348DM87-F1
#
_entry.id   AF-A0A348DM87-F1
#
_cell.length_a   1.000
_cell.length_b   1.000
_cell.length_c   1.000
_cell.angle_alpha   90.00
_cell.angle_beta   90.00
_cell.angle_gamma   90.00
#
_symmetry.space_group_name_H-M   'P 1'
#
loop_
_entity.id
_entity.type
_entity.pdbx_description
1 polymer ?
#
loop_
_entity_poly.entity_id
_entity_poly.type
_entity_poly.pdbx_seq_one_letter_code
_entity_poly.pdbx_strand_id
1 'polypeptide(L)'
;MFAGKKSAQIREILISESAWEEMTCLFAPSLSELSIQNTTDPCAITANKFLEGESREQDVINEIMLCLYTVGIVGFKISSLTPYKWAFRDSTPTTKNEIKRASLMKIHKMLHSALDIRIITGNRYERDDEEDIECS
;
A
#
# COMPACT_ATOMS: atom_id res chain seq x y z
N MET A 1 17.21 -11.27 -27.65
CA MET A 1 17.44 -11.82 -26.30
C MET A 1 17.24 -10.68 -25.32
N PHE A 2 16.11 -10.68 -24.60
CA PHE A 2 15.75 -9.60 -23.67
C PHE A 2 16.37 -9.87 -22.30
N ALA A 3 17.32 -9.03 -21.91
CA ALA A 3 17.83 -8.96 -20.54
C ALA A 3 17.68 -7.50 -20.06
N GLY A 4 16.43 -7.10 -19.83
CA GLY A 4 16.11 -5.83 -19.18
C GLY A 4 15.63 -6.10 -17.76
N LYS A 5 16.55 -6.21 -16.80
CA LYS A 5 16.20 -6.10 -15.38
C LYS A 5 15.69 -4.68 -15.13
N LYS A 6 14.39 -4.46 -15.20
CA LYS A 6 13.76 -3.26 -14.61
C LYS A 6 13.91 -3.37 -13.10
N SER A 7 14.99 -2.83 -12.56
CA SER A 7 15.08 -2.49 -11.14
C SER A 7 14.02 -1.40 -10.91
N ALA A 8 12.86 -1.78 -10.39
CA ALA A 8 11.84 -0.81 -10.00
C ALA A 8 12.43 0.10 -8.93
N GLN A 9 12.77 1.34 -9.30
CA GLN A 9 12.98 2.42 -8.34
C GLN A 9 11.61 2.72 -7.73
N ILE A 10 11.37 2.27 -6.50
CA ILE A 10 10.16 2.63 -5.76
C ILE A 10 10.37 4.06 -5.24
N ARG A 11 10.02 5.03 -6.09
CA ARG A 11 9.65 6.38 -5.66
C ARG A 11 8.23 6.35 -5.08
N GLU A 12 7.86 7.43 -4.41
CA GLU A 12 6.47 7.68 -3.99
C GLU A 12 5.50 7.25 -5.09
N ILE A 13 4.59 6.33 -4.76
CA ILE A 13 3.64 5.83 -5.74
C ILE A 13 2.53 6.87 -5.82
N LEU A 14 2.50 7.58 -6.95
CA LEU A 14 1.35 8.40 -7.33
C LEU A 14 0.16 7.47 -7.50
N ILE A 15 -0.86 7.72 -6.71
CA ILE A 15 -2.10 6.96 -6.76
C ILE A 15 -3.00 7.65 -7.79
N SER A 16 -2.91 7.23 -9.06
CA SER A 16 -3.86 7.62 -10.12
C SER A 16 -4.89 6.53 -10.36
N GLU A 17 -6.04 6.87 -10.96
CA GLU A 17 -7.05 5.86 -11.36
C GLU A 17 -6.43 4.75 -12.23
N SER A 18 -5.55 5.11 -13.16
CA SER A 18 -4.83 4.14 -13.99
C SER A 18 -3.88 3.23 -13.20
N ALA A 19 -3.29 3.72 -12.10
CA ALA A 19 -2.40 2.90 -11.26
C ALA A 19 -3.19 1.86 -10.46
N TRP A 20 -4.44 2.15 -10.10
CA TRP A 20 -5.33 1.20 -9.45
C TRP A 20 -5.73 0.05 -10.40
N GLU A 21 -6.08 0.37 -11.65
CA GLU A 21 -6.45 -0.65 -12.66
C GLU A 21 -5.31 -1.63 -12.96
N GLU A 22 -4.07 -1.13 -13.04
CA GLU A 22 -2.88 -1.97 -13.24
C GLU A 22 -2.59 -2.88 -12.04
N MET A 23 -2.75 -2.36 -10.81
CA MET A 23 -2.61 -3.19 -9.60
C MET A 23 -3.63 -4.33 -9.64
N THR A 24 -4.88 -4.08 -10.00
CA THR A 24 -5.87 -5.15 -10.04
C THR A 24 -5.55 -6.22 -11.05
N CYS A 25 -5.15 -5.84 -12.27
CA CYS A 25 -4.80 -6.82 -13.29
C CYS A 25 -3.67 -7.76 -12.82
N LEU A 26 -2.75 -7.26 -12.00
CA LEU A 26 -1.70 -8.05 -11.37
C LEU A 26 -2.21 -8.92 -10.21
N PHE A 27 -3.20 -8.44 -9.45
CA PHE A 27 -3.74 -9.15 -8.29
C PHE A 27 -4.88 -10.13 -8.60
N ALA A 28 -5.50 -10.05 -9.78
CA ALA A 28 -6.64 -10.88 -10.17
C ALA A 28 -6.43 -12.40 -9.98
N PRO A 29 -5.26 -12.99 -10.33
CA PRO A 29 -5.00 -14.40 -10.04
C PRO A 29 -4.85 -14.71 -8.54
N SER A 30 -4.34 -13.76 -7.74
CA SER A 30 -4.18 -13.93 -6.30
C SER A 30 -5.49 -13.75 -5.53
N LEU A 31 -6.46 -13.02 -6.09
CA LEU A 31 -7.79 -12.82 -5.50
C LEU A 31 -8.61 -14.12 -5.44
N SER A 32 -8.47 -15.00 -6.43
CA SER A 32 -9.12 -16.32 -6.39
C SER A 32 -8.50 -17.21 -5.31
N GLU A 33 -7.20 -17.13 -5.07
CA GLU A 33 -6.51 -17.87 -4.00
C GLU A 33 -6.84 -17.34 -2.60
N LEU A 34 -7.14 -16.05 -2.46
CA LEU A 34 -7.58 -15.43 -1.20
C LEU A 34 -9.00 -15.85 -0.77
N SER A 35 -9.77 -16.51 -1.64
CA SER A 35 -11.17 -16.91 -1.39
C SER A 35 -11.32 -18.15 -0.49
N ILE A 36 -10.75 -18.11 0.71
CA ILE A 36 -10.86 -19.21 1.68
C ILE A 36 -12.23 -19.13 2.38
N GLN A 37 -13.03 -20.20 2.30
CA GLN A 37 -14.31 -20.29 2.99
C GLN A 37 -14.11 -20.36 4.52
N ASN A 38 -15.01 -19.72 5.29
CA ASN A 38 -14.99 -19.67 6.77
C ASN A 38 -13.77 -18.96 7.40
N THR A 39 -13.26 -17.92 6.76
CA THR A 39 -12.20 -17.05 7.30
C THR A 39 -12.76 -15.84 8.05
N THR A 40 -12.02 -15.35 9.06
CA THR A 40 -12.26 -14.07 9.72
C THR A 40 -11.40 -12.94 9.16
N ASP A 41 -10.54 -13.25 8.18
CA ASP A 41 -9.66 -12.27 7.55
C ASP A 41 -10.47 -11.27 6.70
N PRO A 42 -10.36 -9.95 6.95
CA PRO A 42 -11.15 -8.94 6.25
C PRO A 42 -10.91 -8.89 4.73
N CYS A 43 -9.66 -9.13 4.29
CA CYS A 43 -9.30 -9.13 2.88
C CYS A 43 -9.94 -10.33 2.17
N ALA A 44 -9.88 -11.51 2.78
CA ALA A 44 -10.49 -12.72 2.25
C ALA A 44 -12.03 -12.64 2.23
N ILE A 45 -12.65 -12.07 3.26
CA ILE A 45 -14.11 -11.81 3.28
C ILE A 45 -14.51 -10.88 2.13
N THR A 46 -13.75 -9.80 1.91
CA THR A 46 -14.06 -8.81 0.86
C THR A 46 -13.79 -9.40 -0.54
N ALA A 47 -12.75 -10.23 -0.69
CA ALA A 47 -12.48 -10.96 -1.92
C ALA A 47 -13.61 -11.96 -2.25
N ASN A 48 -14.12 -12.70 -1.27
CA ASN A 48 -15.27 -13.59 -1.46
C ASN A 48 -16.50 -12.82 -1.98
N LYS A 49 -16.83 -11.69 -1.36
CA LYS A 49 -17.93 -10.83 -1.81
C LYS A 49 -17.73 -10.30 -3.23
N PHE A 50 -16.50 -10.00 -3.62
CA PHE A 50 -16.20 -9.59 -4.99
C PHE A 50 -16.44 -10.73 -5.99
N LEU A 51 -16.00 -11.96 -5.68
CA LEU A 51 -16.22 -13.14 -6.53
C LEU A 51 -17.69 -13.53 -6.64
N GLU A 52 -18.46 -13.33 -5.57
CA GLU A 52 -19.92 -13.51 -5.55
C GLU A 52 -20.67 -12.38 -6.29
N GLY A 53 -19.97 -11.33 -6.71
CA GLY A 53 -20.55 -10.18 -7.41
C GLY A 53 -21.24 -9.16 -6.50
N GLU A 54 -21.07 -9.27 -5.18
CA GLU A 54 -21.68 -8.40 -4.17
C GLU A 54 -20.85 -7.14 -3.86
N SER A 55 -19.57 -7.11 -4.25
CA SER A 55 -18.66 -5.99 -3.98
C SER A 55 -17.89 -5.58 -5.23
N ARG A 56 -17.41 -4.33 -5.26
CA ARG A 56 -16.56 -3.86 -6.35
C ARG A 56 -15.12 -4.23 -6.08
N GLU A 57 -14.38 -4.39 -7.16
CA GLU A 57 -12.93 -4.61 -7.16
C GLU A 57 -12.18 -3.58 -6.30
N GLN A 58 -12.54 -2.30 -6.44
CA GLN A 58 -11.99 -1.22 -5.65
C GLN A 58 -12.15 -1.46 -4.15
N ASP A 59 -13.24 -2.07 -3.69
CA ASP A 59 -13.46 -2.30 -2.27
C ASP A 59 -12.49 -3.35 -1.71
N VAL A 60 -12.10 -4.34 -2.51
CA VAL A 60 -11.07 -5.32 -2.14
C VAL A 60 -9.71 -4.64 -1.97
N ILE A 61 -9.34 -3.80 -2.93
CA ILE A 61 -8.08 -3.07 -2.88
C ILE A 61 -8.03 -2.13 -1.68
N ASN A 62 -9.12 -1.42 -1.40
CA ASN A 62 -9.20 -0.55 -0.23
C ASN A 62 -9.07 -1.34 1.08
N GLU A 63 -9.61 -2.56 1.14
CA GLU A 63 -9.43 -3.44 2.29
C GLU A 63 -7.96 -3.84 2.47
N ILE A 64 -7.32 -4.28 1.38
CA ILE A 64 -5.89 -4.64 1.38
C ILE A 64 -5.03 -3.46 1.83
N MET A 65 -5.28 -2.28 1.28
CA MET A 65 -4.55 -1.06 1.63
C MET A 65 -4.76 -0.66 3.09
N LEU A 66 -5.97 -0.85 3.63
CA LEU A 66 -6.27 -0.61 5.04
C LEU A 66 -5.52 -1.60 5.95
N CYS A 67 -5.49 -2.87 5.58
CA CYS A 67 -4.71 -3.89 6.30
C CYS A 67 -3.22 -3.56 6.28
N LEU A 68 -2.64 -3.24 5.12
CA LEU A 68 -1.23 -2.86 5.00
C LEU A 68 -0.89 -1.61 5.84
N TYR A 69 -1.80 -0.64 5.88
CA TYR A 69 -1.63 0.54 6.74
C TYR A 69 -1.65 0.15 8.20
N THR A 70 -2.63 -0.64 8.62
CA THR A 70 -2.81 -1.05 10.03
C THR A 70 -1.59 -1.81 10.55
N VAL A 71 -0.93 -2.62 9.70
CA VAL A 71 0.31 -3.34 10.05
C VAL A 71 1.55 -2.41 10.02
N GLY A 72 1.41 -1.16 9.56
CA GLY A 72 2.49 -0.19 9.47
C GLY A 72 3.42 -0.39 8.27
N ILE A 73 3.00 -1.19 7.29
CA ILE A 73 3.79 -1.47 6.08
C ILE A 73 3.76 -0.28 5.13
N VAL A 74 2.60 0.40 5.02
CA VAL A 74 2.41 1.54 4.13
C VAL A 74 1.96 2.78 4.91
N GLY A 75 2.40 3.94 4.43
CA GLY A 75 1.95 5.25 4.88
C GLY A 75 1.26 5.97 3.73
N PHE A 76 0.18 6.69 4.04
CA PHE A 76 -0.63 7.40 3.05
C PHE A 76 -0.56 8.90 3.25
N LYS A 77 -0.60 9.65 2.15
CA LYS A 77 -0.69 11.10 2.17
C LYS A 77 -1.93 11.51 1.37
N ILE A 78 -2.86 12.15 2.07
CA ILE A 78 -4.17 12.53 1.53
C ILE A 78 -4.00 13.70 0.55
N SER A 79 -3.25 14.73 0.97
CA SER A 79 -2.95 15.90 0.14
C SER A 79 -1.45 16.15 0.11
N SER A 80 -0.96 16.77 -0.96
CA SER A 80 0.44 17.23 -1.07
C SER A 80 0.86 18.16 0.08
N LEU A 81 -0.12 18.86 0.66
CA LEU A 81 0.06 19.81 1.77
C LEU A 81 0.07 19.17 3.17
N THR A 82 -0.28 17.89 3.28
CA THR A 82 -0.32 17.18 4.57
C THR A 82 0.86 16.21 4.70
N PRO A 83 1.37 15.97 5.92
CA PRO A 83 2.38 14.94 6.14
C PRO A 83 1.83 13.54 5.84
N TYR A 84 2.73 12.56 5.71
CA TYR A 84 2.34 11.15 5.62
C TYR A 84 1.73 10.67 6.93
N LYS A 85 0.55 10.07 6.83
CA LYS A 85 -0.07 9.33 7.91
C LYS A 85 0.52 7.94 8.01
N TRP A 86 0.77 7.49 9.24
CA TRP A 86 1.30 6.16 9.54
C TRP A 86 0.57 5.58 10.74
N ALA A 87 0.15 4.31 10.68
CA ALA A 87 -0.61 3.68 11.76
C ALA A 87 0.10 3.67 13.12
N PHE A 88 1.43 3.64 13.14
CA PHE A 88 2.21 3.66 14.38
C PHE A 88 2.43 5.07 14.96
N ARG A 89 2.22 6.12 14.15
CA ARG A 89 2.39 7.53 14.58
C ARG A 89 1.05 8.17 14.91
N ASP A 90 0.03 7.88 14.10
CA ASP A 90 -1.27 8.51 14.23
C ASP A 90 -2.17 7.69 15.16
N SER A 91 -2.64 8.32 16.23
CA SER A 91 -3.56 7.71 17.19
C SER A 91 -4.97 7.50 16.62
N THR A 92 -5.27 8.02 15.44
CA THR A 92 -6.57 7.87 14.78
C THR A 92 -6.52 6.76 13.73
N PRO A 93 -7.38 5.73 13.83
CA PRO A 93 -7.50 4.72 12.80
C PRO A 93 -7.88 5.39 11.47
N THR A 94 -7.13 5.08 10.42
CA THR A 94 -7.46 5.56 9.07
C THR A 94 -8.69 4.81 8.56
N THR A 95 -9.59 5.53 7.91
CA THR A 95 -10.83 4.98 7.35
C THR A 95 -10.67 4.64 5.86
N LYS A 96 -11.52 3.75 5.33
CA LYS A 96 -11.56 3.44 3.88
C LYS A 96 -11.73 4.71 3.03
N ASN A 97 -12.47 5.70 3.52
CA ASN A 97 -12.70 6.97 2.81
C ASN A 97 -11.46 7.87 2.76
N GLU A 98 -10.56 7.77 3.74
CA GLU A 98 -9.27 8.46 3.69
C GLU A 98 -8.31 7.78 2.71
N ILE A 99 -8.29 6.44 2.67
CA ILE A 99 -7.48 5.68 1.70
C ILE A 99 -7.93 5.98 0.27
N LYS A 100 -9.24 6.00 0.01
CA LYS A 100 -9.81 6.40 -1.30
C LYS A 100 -9.40 7.81 -1.74
N ARG A 101 -9.05 8.69 -0.79
CA ARG A 101 -8.60 10.07 -1.05
C ARG A 101 -7.08 10.23 -1.01
N ALA A 102 -6.34 9.16 -0.76
CA ALA A 102 -4.88 9.21 -0.74
C ALA A 102 -4.36 9.53 -2.14
N SER A 103 -3.52 10.56 -2.25
CA SER A 103 -2.85 10.94 -3.50
C SER A 103 -1.47 10.30 -3.63
N LEU A 104 -0.84 9.97 -2.49
CA LEU A 104 0.51 9.43 -2.42
C LEU A 104 0.58 8.32 -1.37
N MET A 105 1.40 7.30 -1.66
CA MET A 105 1.74 6.23 -0.72
C MET A 105 3.25 6.01 -0.66
N LYS A 106 3.76 5.69 0.54
CA LYS A 106 5.13 5.25 0.81
C LYS A 106 5.13 3.88 1.47
N ILE A 107 6.12 3.05 1.12
CA ILE A 107 6.39 1.77 1.77
C ILE A 107 7.40 1.99 2.90
N HIS A 108 7.19 1.36 4.05
CA HIS A 108 8.07 1.51 5.20
C HIS A 108 9.46 0.89 4.94
N LYS A 109 10.52 1.61 5.33
CA LYS A 109 11.92 1.22 5.08
C LYS A 109 12.29 -0.17 5.65
N MET A 110 11.67 -0.57 6.75
CA MET A 110 11.94 -1.87 7.38
C MET A 110 11.45 -3.05 6.53
N LEU A 111 10.41 -2.87 5.70
CA LEU A 111 9.99 -3.93 4.77
C LEU A 111 11.07 -4.20 3.72
N HIS A 112 11.67 -3.15 3.17
CA HIS A 112 12.76 -3.30 2.20
C HIS A 112 13.95 -4.03 2.80
N SER A 113 14.29 -3.73 4.06
CA SER A 113 15.33 -4.46 4.78
C SER A 113 14.95 -5.91 5.06
N ALA A 114 13.70 -6.19 5.44
CA ALA A 114 13.23 -7.54 5.73
C ALA A 114 13.21 -8.44 4.48
N LEU A 115 12.98 -7.86 3.30
CA LEU A 115 12.93 -8.56 2.02
C LEU A 115 14.27 -8.58 1.26
N ASP A 116 15.36 -8.12 1.89
CA ASP A 116 16.68 -7.93 1.25
C ASP A 116 16.61 -7.17 -0.09
N ILE A 117 15.69 -6.22 -0.20
CA ILE A 117 15.53 -5.39 -1.39
C ILE A 117 16.59 -4.30 -1.35
N ARG A 118 17.65 -4.47 -2.14
CA ARG A 118 18.71 -3.47 -2.30
C ARG A 118 18.20 -2.26 -3.09
N ILE A 119 17.81 -1.21 -2.38
CA ILE A 119 17.52 0.09 -2.99
C ILE A 119 18.86 0.74 -3.39
N ILE A 120 19.06 0.99 -4.69
CA ILE A 120 20.28 1.65 -5.18
C ILE A 120 20.34 3.07 -4.59
N THR A 121 21.29 3.29 -3.68
CA THR A 121 21.53 4.52 -2.90
C THR A 121 22.13 5.67 -3.72
N GLY A 122 21.72 5.85 -4.98
CA GLY A 122 22.15 6.97 -5.84
C GLY A 122 21.31 8.25 -5.68
N ASN A 123 20.11 8.14 -5.09
CA ASN A 123 19.15 9.25 -4.94
C ASN A 123 18.73 9.44 -3.48
N ARG A 124 19.66 9.22 -2.54
CA ARG A 124 19.40 9.38 -1.10
C ARG A 124 18.99 10.83 -0.82
N TYR A 125 17.83 11.00 -0.18
CA TYR A 125 17.41 12.19 0.54
C TYR A 125 17.14 13.45 -0.32
N GLU A 126 15.92 13.58 -0.83
CA GLU A 126 15.22 14.82 -0.48
C GLU A 126 14.95 14.69 1.02
N ARG A 127 15.56 15.57 1.82
CA ARG A 127 15.22 15.72 3.23
C ARG A 127 13.69 15.81 3.29
N ASP A 128 13.06 14.82 3.91
CA ASP A 128 11.85 15.12 4.67
C ASP A 128 12.36 16.06 5.76
N ASP A 129 12.34 17.38 5.49
CA ASP A 129 12.52 18.37 6.54
C ASP A 129 11.42 18.08 7.58
N GLU A 130 11.85 17.99 8.83
CA GLU A 130 11.08 17.83 10.08
C GLU A 130 10.91 16.41 10.68
N GLU A 131 11.73 16.21 11.71
CA GLU A 131 11.50 15.44 12.95
C GLU A 131 11.77 13.94 12.91
N ASP A 132 13.07 13.64 12.82
CA ASP A 132 13.68 12.54 13.57
C ASP A 132 13.41 12.76 15.07
N ILE A 133 12.32 12.18 15.58
CA ILE A 133 12.24 11.84 17.01
C ILE A 133 13.17 10.66 17.21
N GLU A 134 14.35 10.95 17.78
CA GLU A 134 15.21 10.00 18.45
C GLU A 134 14.38 9.18 19.45
N CYS A 135 14.15 7.90 19.17
CA CYS A 135 13.90 6.95 20.24
C CYS A 135 15.27 6.64 20.89
N SER A 136 15.56 7.36 21.97
CA SER A 136 16.50 6.92 23.01
C SER A 136 15.90 5.78 23.83
#